data_AF-A0A0C1ZH96-F1
#
_entry.id   AF-A0A0C1ZH96-F1
#
_cell.length_a   1.000
_cell.length_b   1.000
_cell.length_c   1.000
_cell.angle_alpha   90.00
_cell.angle_beta   90.00
_cell.angle_gamma   90.00
#
_symmetry.space_group_name_H-M   'P 1'
#
loop_
_entity.id
_entity.type
_entity.pdbx_description
1 polymer ?
#
loop_
_entity_poly.entity_id
_entity_poly.type
_entity_poly.pdbx_seq_one_letter_code
_entity_poly.pdbx_strand_id
1 'polypeptide(L)'
;MPGLNGRLQLFLLGSGLCSGLCSGCGVQQRPAEKLIDPQLHSEGVLVERQRGMRDLELGRYRVEGLQIEDQPFDGTGPLAPDASGRTRPTTQLHMTFTLVGGARPWSAACIGQRRQPADHDLAAVADEQRDEVAVHCRITRHVQDSRRLMPDPVTDAWWSEWELQIEGPLTQNLLGRLDPVGGPQAEGKVVEVVMWYQLWSFTRRPLPAALAVIRGNGGSEAALILDAPERAWLGAQLDDAQRELALTAMLALRLLPLGFD
;
A
#
# COMPACT_ATOMS: atom_id res chain seq x y z
N MET A 1 -28.18 71.35 4.42
CA MET A 1 -29.63 71.13 4.43
C MET A 1 -29.95 69.88 3.61
N PRO A 2 -30.99 69.13 3.99
CA PRO A 2 -31.01 67.66 3.99
C PRO A 2 -31.95 67.05 2.95
N GLY A 3 -31.84 65.73 2.72
CA GLY A 3 -33.02 64.89 2.81
C GLY A 3 -33.27 63.84 1.72
N LEU A 4 -33.62 62.65 2.23
CA LEU A 4 -34.48 61.59 1.68
C LEU A 4 -33.79 60.56 0.76
N ASN A 5 -33.35 59.42 1.31
CA ASN A 5 -34.10 58.20 1.71
C ASN A 5 -34.74 57.45 0.55
N GLY A 6 -34.24 56.23 0.33
CA GLY A 6 -34.86 55.22 -0.52
C GLY A 6 -34.20 53.84 -0.32
N ARG A 7 -34.42 53.24 0.85
CA ARG A 7 -34.15 51.82 1.12
C ARG A 7 -34.94 50.93 0.16
N LEU A 8 -34.27 49.97 -0.48
CA LEU A 8 -34.88 48.67 -0.77
C LEU A 8 -33.86 47.57 -0.45
N GLN A 9 -34.06 46.95 0.71
CA GLN A 9 -33.49 45.65 1.04
C GLN A 9 -34.28 44.60 0.27
N LEU A 10 -33.61 43.82 -0.57
CA LEU A 10 -34.14 42.53 -1.01
C LEU A 10 -33.29 41.43 -0.36
N PHE A 11 -33.83 40.87 0.71
CA PHE A 11 -33.44 39.58 1.24
C PHE A 11 -33.84 38.50 0.23
N LEU A 12 -32.87 37.81 -0.36
CA LEU A 12 -33.07 36.48 -0.92
C LEU A 12 -32.10 35.52 -0.22
N LEU A 13 -32.61 35.00 0.89
CA LEU A 13 -32.21 33.74 1.48
C LEU A 13 -32.51 32.62 0.47
N GLY A 14 -31.53 32.33 -0.38
CA GLY A 14 -31.50 31.12 -1.18
C GLY A 14 -30.64 30.08 -0.47
N SER A 15 -31.20 29.44 0.56
CA SER A 15 -30.66 28.22 1.17
C SER A 15 -30.74 27.07 0.16
N GLY A 16 -29.83 27.08 -0.81
CA GLY A 16 -29.60 25.99 -1.75
C GLY A 16 -28.65 24.99 -1.12
N LEU A 17 -29.22 23.97 -0.49
CA LEU A 17 -28.57 22.73 -0.08
C LEU A 17 -27.70 22.17 -1.22
N CYS A 18 -26.39 22.42 -1.19
CA CYS A 18 -25.40 21.62 -1.92
C CYS A 18 -25.19 20.29 -1.16
N SER A 19 -26.25 19.49 -1.10
CA SER A 19 -26.20 18.08 -0.69
C SER A 19 -25.82 17.25 -1.92
N GLY A 20 -24.52 17.19 -2.26
CA GLY A 20 -24.07 16.51 -3.47
C GLY A 20 -22.59 16.12 -3.55
N LEU A 21 -21.88 16.02 -2.41
CA LEU A 21 -20.43 15.75 -2.37
C LEU A 21 -20.05 14.35 -1.89
N CYS A 22 -20.97 13.37 -1.85
CA CYS A 22 -20.67 12.03 -1.31
C CYS A 22 -20.56 10.89 -2.34
N SER A 23 -20.61 11.18 -3.66
CA SER A 23 -20.64 10.12 -4.69
C SER A 23 -19.35 10.01 -5.55
N GLY A 24 -18.30 10.76 -5.22
CA GLY A 24 -17.10 10.90 -6.07
C GLY A 24 -16.02 9.82 -5.94
N CYS A 25 -15.80 9.26 -4.75
CA CYS A 25 -14.62 8.41 -4.51
C CYS A 25 -14.72 7.03 -5.19
N GLY A 26 -15.93 6.46 -5.31
CA GLY A 26 -16.10 5.12 -5.89
C GLY A 26 -15.87 5.03 -7.40
N VAL A 27 -15.91 6.14 -8.15
CA VAL A 27 -15.71 6.11 -9.61
C VAL A 27 -14.23 5.88 -9.97
N GLN A 28 -13.32 6.40 -9.15
CA GLN A 28 -11.87 6.30 -9.39
C GLN A 28 -11.32 4.89 -9.12
N GLN A 29 -11.96 4.11 -8.24
CA GLN A 29 -11.53 2.75 -7.88
C GLN A 29 -11.94 1.67 -8.91
N ARG A 30 -13.01 1.90 -9.69
CA ARG A 30 -13.55 0.90 -10.63
C ARG A 30 -12.54 0.30 -11.61
N PRO A 31 -11.59 1.06 -12.19
CA PRO A 31 -10.58 0.47 -13.07
C PRO A 31 -9.67 -0.51 -12.34
N ALA A 32 -9.24 -0.19 -11.11
CA ALA A 32 -8.41 -1.06 -10.29
C ALA A 32 -9.18 -2.32 -9.86
N GLU A 33 -10.44 -2.18 -9.43
CA GLU A 33 -11.30 -3.31 -9.07
C GLU A 33 -11.48 -4.32 -10.21
N LYS A 34 -11.57 -3.85 -11.45
CA LYS A 34 -11.70 -4.71 -12.63
C LYS A 34 -10.46 -5.56 -12.92
N LEU A 35 -9.31 -5.20 -12.35
CA LEU A 35 -8.06 -5.94 -12.49
C LEU A 35 -7.85 -6.96 -11.37
N ILE A 36 -8.72 -6.96 -10.35
CA ILE A 36 -8.73 -8.00 -9.33
C ILE A 36 -9.17 -9.30 -9.98
N ASP A 37 -8.46 -10.38 -9.65
CA ASP A 37 -8.78 -11.73 -10.08
C ASP A 37 -10.26 -12.05 -9.84
N PRO A 38 -11.04 -12.46 -10.87
CA PRO A 38 -12.46 -12.72 -10.73
C PRO A 38 -12.79 -13.76 -9.64
N GLN A 39 -11.92 -14.74 -9.43
CA GLN A 39 -12.11 -15.74 -8.39
C GLN A 39 -11.92 -15.11 -7.01
N LEU A 40 -10.84 -14.33 -6.82
CA LEU A 40 -10.60 -13.61 -5.58
C LEU A 40 -11.72 -12.60 -5.28
N HIS A 41 -12.25 -11.94 -6.32
CA HIS A 41 -13.35 -10.98 -6.18
C HIS A 41 -14.67 -11.64 -5.76
N SER A 42 -14.96 -12.86 -6.24
CA SER A 42 -16.25 -13.54 -6.01
C SER A 42 -16.24 -14.49 -4.81
N GLU A 43 -15.13 -15.17 -4.55
CA GLU A 43 -14.98 -16.19 -3.51
C GLU A 43 -14.15 -15.70 -2.31
N GLY A 44 -13.43 -14.58 -2.46
CA GLY A 44 -12.58 -14.05 -1.42
C GLY A 44 -13.35 -13.48 -0.22
N VAL A 45 -12.63 -13.40 0.90
CA VAL A 45 -13.05 -12.69 2.10
C VAL A 45 -12.80 -11.20 1.89
N LEU A 46 -13.88 -10.43 1.78
CA LEU A 46 -13.83 -8.98 1.71
C LEU A 46 -13.65 -8.38 3.11
N VAL A 47 -12.61 -7.57 3.27
CA VAL A 47 -12.37 -6.76 4.47
C VAL A 47 -12.59 -5.30 4.11
N GLU A 48 -13.69 -4.73 4.59
CA GLU A 48 -14.06 -3.35 4.31
C GLU A 48 -13.58 -2.40 5.40
N ARG A 49 -13.22 -1.18 5.03
CA ARG A 49 -12.91 -0.09 5.95
C ARG A 49 -14.09 0.13 6.89
N GLN A 50 -13.82 0.13 8.19
CA GLN A 50 -14.84 0.54 9.15
C GLN A 50 -15.05 2.04 9.06
N ARG A 51 -16.31 2.47 9.04
CA ARG A 51 -16.69 3.89 9.11
C ARG A 51 -16.41 4.39 10.54
N GLY A 52 -15.15 4.72 10.80
CA GLY A 52 -14.64 5.29 12.05
C GLY A 52 -13.83 6.57 11.79
N MET A 53 -13.43 7.26 12.86
CA MET A 53 -12.66 8.51 12.77
C MET A 53 -11.19 8.31 12.35
N ARG A 54 -10.70 7.09 12.16
CA ARG A 54 -9.30 6.79 11.88
C ARG A 54 -9.14 6.24 10.46
N ASP A 55 -8.16 6.78 9.71
CA ASP A 55 -7.94 6.44 8.31
C ASP A 55 -7.28 5.07 8.06
N LEU A 56 -6.96 4.30 9.11
CA LEU A 56 -6.14 3.09 9.05
C LEU A 56 -6.82 1.84 9.65
N GLU A 57 -8.15 1.72 9.49
CA GLU A 57 -8.96 0.60 9.99
C GLU A 57 -9.60 -0.18 8.84
N LEU A 58 -9.32 -1.48 8.76
CA LEU A 58 -9.86 -2.43 7.76
C LEU A 58 -10.53 -3.60 8.50
N GLY A 59 -11.86 -3.61 8.53
CA GLY A 59 -12.62 -4.58 9.31
C GLY A 59 -12.21 -4.55 10.78
N ARG A 60 -11.80 -5.70 11.33
CA ARG A 60 -11.27 -5.79 12.70
C ARG A 60 -9.81 -5.32 12.82
N TYR A 61 -9.12 -5.17 11.70
CA TYR A 61 -7.70 -4.85 11.67
C TYR A 61 -7.48 -3.35 11.76
N ARG A 62 -6.46 -2.96 12.52
CA ARG A 62 -6.06 -1.55 12.63
C ARG A 62 -4.56 -1.41 12.74
N VAL A 63 -4.05 -0.32 12.18
CA VAL A 63 -2.64 0.06 12.30
C VAL A 63 -2.44 0.86 13.59
N GLU A 64 -1.46 0.45 14.39
CA GLU A 64 -1.02 1.13 15.61
C GLU A 64 0.47 1.46 15.52
N GLY A 65 0.88 2.51 16.23
CA GLY A 65 2.30 2.88 16.36
C GLY A 65 2.97 3.26 15.05
N LEU A 66 2.22 3.80 14.07
CA LEU A 66 2.80 4.26 12.81
C LEU A 66 3.83 5.37 13.06
N GLN A 67 5.05 5.14 12.61
CA GLN A 67 6.13 6.12 12.58
C GLN A 67 6.70 6.14 11.16
N ILE A 68 6.87 7.34 10.60
CA ILE A 68 7.51 7.56 9.30
C ILE A 68 8.53 8.68 9.50
N GLU A 69 9.78 8.38 9.18
CA GLU A 69 10.91 9.30 9.32
C GLU A 69 11.61 9.45 7.98
N ASP A 70 11.81 10.70 7.55
CA ASP A 70 12.72 11.01 6.45
C ASP A 70 14.15 11.00 7.00
N GLN A 71 14.99 10.12 6.45
CA GLN A 71 16.36 9.95 6.89
C GLN A 71 17.32 10.24 5.74
N PRO A 72 18.49 10.86 6.02
CA PRO A 72 19.51 11.02 5.01
C PRO A 72 19.98 9.64 4.52
N PHE A 73 20.26 9.54 3.23
CA PHE A 73 20.85 8.33 2.65
C PHE A 73 22.21 8.04 3.29
N ASP A 74 22.35 6.88 3.91
CA ASP A 74 23.53 6.48 4.69
C ASP A 74 24.54 5.63 3.88
N GLY A 75 24.28 5.44 2.58
CA GLY A 75 25.08 4.57 1.71
C GLY A 75 24.55 3.15 1.58
N THR A 76 23.49 2.78 2.31
CA THR A 76 22.88 1.46 2.31
C THR A 76 21.39 1.50 1.95
N GLY A 77 20.81 0.35 1.61
CA GLY A 77 19.40 0.22 1.27
C GLY A 77 19.14 -0.40 -0.10
N PRO A 78 17.86 -0.56 -0.48
CA PRO A 78 17.47 -1.30 -1.68
C PRO A 78 17.94 -0.62 -2.98
N LEU A 79 17.91 0.71 -3.07
CA LEU A 79 18.49 1.48 -4.17
C LEU A 79 19.93 1.90 -3.84
N ALA A 80 20.81 0.92 -3.65
CA ALA A 80 22.23 1.19 -3.47
C ALA A 80 22.78 2.03 -4.66
N PRO A 81 23.82 2.85 -4.43
CA PRO A 81 24.39 3.66 -5.50
C PRO A 81 24.87 2.75 -6.62
N ASP A 82 24.70 3.19 -7.86
CA ASP A 82 25.29 2.49 -8.98
C ASP A 82 26.83 2.43 -8.82
N ALA A 83 27.50 1.53 -9.55
CA ALA A 83 28.96 1.35 -9.42
C ALA A 83 29.77 2.63 -9.67
N SER A 84 29.17 3.64 -10.32
CA SER A 84 29.79 4.95 -10.54
C SER A 84 29.48 5.99 -9.46
N GLY A 85 28.59 5.68 -8.51
CA GLY A 85 28.17 6.55 -7.40
C GLY A 85 27.41 7.81 -7.86
N ARG A 86 26.95 7.82 -9.12
CA ARG A 86 26.36 9.00 -9.79
C ARG A 86 24.88 9.13 -9.48
N THR A 87 24.18 8.04 -9.16
CA THR A 87 22.76 8.08 -8.84
C THR A 87 22.53 7.68 -7.38
N ARG A 88 22.20 8.66 -6.53
CA ARG A 88 21.85 8.46 -5.12
C ARG A 88 20.34 8.59 -4.93
N PRO A 89 19.72 7.89 -3.98
CA PRO A 89 18.34 8.14 -3.61
C PRO A 89 18.12 9.62 -3.29
N THR A 90 17.08 10.21 -3.88
CA THR A 90 16.63 11.58 -3.59
C THR A 90 15.83 11.62 -2.28
N THR A 91 15.22 10.50 -1.89
CA THR A 91 14.45 10.36 -0.66
C THR A 91 14.69 8.98 -0.05
N GLN A 92 14.81 8.92 1.28
CA GLN A 92 14.85 7.69 2.05
C GLN A 92 13.92 7.81 3.25
N LEU A 93 12.95 6.91 3.34
CA LEU A 93 11.96 6.87 4.41
C LEU A 93 12.15 5.60 5.23
N HIS A 94 12.16 5.75 6.55
CA HIS A 94 12.07 4.64 7.50
C HIS A 94 10.68 4.64 8.08
N MET A 95 9.99 3.50 7.97
CA MET A 95 8.63 3.35 8.47
C MET A 95 8.54 2.16 9.40
N THR A 96 7.84 2.33 10.52
CA THR A 96 7.43 1.20 11.37
C THR A 96 5.96 1.30 11.70
N PHE A 97 5.28 0.15 11.82
CA PHE A 97 3.93 0.08 12.35
C PHE A 97 3.61 -1.33 12.86
N THR A 98 2.49 -1.47 13.57
CA THR A 98 1.94 -2.76 13.99
C THR A 98 0.49 -2.91 13.54
N LEU A 99 0.19 -3.99 12.84
CA LEU A 99 -1.16 -4.45 12.56
C LEU A 99 -1.68 -5.25 13.76
N VAL A 100 -2.81 -4.82 14.32
CA VAL A 100 -3.51 -5.53 15.42
C VAL A 100 -4.95 -5.85 15.01
N GLY A 101 -5.64 -6.65 15.84
CA GLY A 101 -7.04 -7.05 15.62
C GLY A 101 -7.22 -8.44 14.99
N GLY A 102 -6.12 -9.06 14.58
CA GLY A 102 -6.06 -10.47 14.19
C GLY A 102 -5.89 -11.44 15.36
N ALA A 103 -5.55 -12.69 15.06
CA ALA A 103 -5.15 -13.72 16.01
C ALA A 103 -3.86 -13.34 16.75
N ARG A 104 -2.88 -12.75 16.05
CA ARG A 104 -1.65 -12.21 16.65
C ARG A 104 -1.27 -10.86 16.02
N PRO A 105 -0.58 -9.97 16.76
CA PRO A 105 -0.04 -8.75 16.17
C PRO A 105 1.07 -9.04 15.16
N TRP A 106 1.15 -8.22 14.11
CA TRP A 106 2.24 -8.23 13.14
C TRP A 106 2.86 -6.85 13.08
N SER A 107 4.19 -6.76 13.15
CA SER A 107 4.90 -5.50 12.92
C SER A 107 5.59 -5.51 11.58
N ALA A 108 5.71 -4.34 10.98
CA ALA A 108 6.52 -4.11 9.80
C ALA A 108 7.51 -2.99 10.10
N ALA A 109 8.77 -3.19 9.70
CA ALA A 109 9.80 -2.18 9.64
C ALA A 109 10.30 -2.09 8.20
N CYS A 110 10.18 -0.93 7.58
CA CYS A 110 10.41 -0.73 6.16
C CYS A 110 11.40 0.39 5.89
N ILE A 111 12.16 0.24 4.81
CA ILE A 111 12.94 1.28 4.18
C ILE A 111 12.35 1.48 2.79
N GLY A 112 11.83 2.68 2.53
CA GLY A 112 11.41 3.14 1.21
C GLY A 112 12.44 4.09 0.64
N GLN A 113 12.85 3.90 -0.61
CA GLN A 113 13.77 4.81 -1.30
C GLN A 113 13.18 5.21 -2.65
N ARG A 114 13.45 6.45 -3.04
CA ARG A 114 13.11 7.01 -4.35
C ARG A 114 14.35 7.66 -4.96
N ARG A 115 14.56 7.49 -6.26
CA ARG A 115 15.74 7.95 -6.99
C ARG A 115 15.35 8.45 -8.37
N GLN A 116 15.88 9.60 -8.76
CA GLN A 116 15.78 10.07 -10.15
C GLN A 116 16.73 9.27 -11.06
N PRO A 117 16.32 8.95 -12.29
CA PRO A 117 17.16 8.23 -13.25
C PRO A 117 18.39 9.05 -13.67
N ALA A 118 19.45 8.36 -14.11
CA ALA A 118 20.73 8.99 -14.47
C ALA A 118 20.61 10.01 -15.63
N ASP A 119 19.67 9.81 -16.56
CA ASP A 119 19.52 10.62 -17.78
C ASP A 119 18.66 11.89 -17.61
N HIS A 120 18.45 12.36 -16.37
CA HIS A 120 17.55 13.49 -16.07
C HIS A 120 18.00 14.84 -16.67
N ASP A 121 19.28 15.00 -16.99
CA ASP A 121 19.85 16.24 -17.56
C ASP A 121 19.24 16.64 -18.93
N LEU A 122 18.53 15.73 -19.62
CA LEU A 122 17.96 15.99 -20.95
C LEU A 122 16.44 16.26 -20.96
N ALA A 123 15.76 16.17 -19.81
CA ALA A 123 14.31 16.40 -19.72
C ALA A 123 14.01 17.69 -18.93
N ALA A 124 13.62 18.76 -19.64
CA ALA A 124 13.37 20.09 -19.06
C ALA A 124 12.14 20.20 -18.13
N VAL A 125 11.53 19.09 -17.73
CA VAL A 125 10.55 18.99 -16.64
C VAL A 125 10.76 17.61 -16.04
N ALA A 126 11.19 17.54 -14.78
CA ALA A 126 11.36 16.30 -14.02
C ALA A 126 10.00 15.59 -13.93
N ASP A 127 9.79 14.62 -14.81
CA ASP A 127 8.63 13.74 -14.78
C ASP A 127 8.84 12.75 -13.65
N GLU A 128 8.30 13.07 -12.47
CA GLU A 128 8.29 12.24 -11.26
C GLU A 128 7.91 10.77 -11.53
N GLN A 129 7.15 10.52 -12.60
CA GLN A 129 6.76 9.18 -13.04
C GLN A 129 7.93 8.33 -13.54
N ARG A 130 9.09 8.92 -13.80
CA ARG A 130 10.32 8.21 -14.22
C ARG A 130 11.21 7.80 -13.06
N ASP A 131 10.86 8.18 -11.84
CA ASP A 131 11.66 7.84 -10.69
C ASP A 131 11.65 6.32 -10.45
N GLU A 132 12.78 5.84 -9.99
CA GLU A 132 12.94 4.50 -9.48
C GLU A 132 12.57 4.51 -8.00
N VAL A 133 11.78 3.53 -7.60
CA VAL A 133 11.37 3.34 -6.21
C VAL A 133 11.76 1.94 -5.77
N ALA A 134 12.10 1.82 -4.49
CA ALA A 134 12.24 0.52 -3.86
C ALA A 134 11.72 0.53 -2.44
N VAL A 135 11.14 -0.59 -2.05
CA VAL A 135 10.61 -0.87 -0.72
C VAL A 135 11.24 -2.16 -0.25
N HIS A 136 11.85 -2.12 0.93
CA HIS A 136 12.27 -3.30 1.64
C HIS A 136 11.66 -3.27 3.05
N CYS A 137 10.81 -4.24 3.38
CA CYS A 137 10.27 -4.41 4.73
C CYS A 137 10.65 -5.74 5.36
N ARG A 138 10.94 -5.72 6.65
CA ARG A 138 10.95 -6.88 7.53
C ARG A 138 9.63 -6.92 8.29
N ILE A 139 8.88 -8.00 8.13
CA ILE A 139 7.55 -8.22 8.69
C ILE A 139 7.64 -9.34 9.71
N THR A 140 7.32 -9.04 10.96
CA THR A 140 7.45 -9.98 12.09
C THR A 140 6.12 -10.20 12.78
N ARG A 141 5.79 -11.48 13.02
CA ARG A 141 4.66 -11.87 13.86
C ARG A 141 5.11 -11.85 15.32
N HIS A 142 4.37 -11.14 16.18
CA HIS A 142 4.63 -11.16 17.61
C HIS A 142 4.31 -12.53 18.19
N VAL A 143 5.31 -13.15 18.81
CA VAL A 143 5.09 -14.33 19.65
C VAL A 143 4.65 -13.81 21.01
N GLN A 144 3.39 -14.05 21.37
CA GLN A 144 2.87 -13.65 22.68
C GLN A 144 3.65 -14.42 23.76
N ASP A 145 4.38 -13.67 24.59
CA ASP A 145 5.29 -14.15 25.64
C ASP A 145 4.73 -15.37 26.39
N SER A 146 5.28 -16.54 26.08
CA SER A 146 4.86 -17.84 26.58
C SER A 146 5.38 -18.07 28.00
N ARG A 147 4.79 -17.37 28.99
CA ARG A 147 4.83 -17.83 30.39
C ARG A 147 4.00 -19.10 30.61
N ARG A 148 3.43 -19.70 29.57
CA ARG A 148 2.66 -20.94 29.66
C ARG A 148 2.92 -21.85 28.45
N LEU A 149 3.35 -23.06 28.81
CA LEU A 149 3.40 -24.30 28.06
C LEU A 149 4.48 -24.43 26.98
N MET A 150 5.14 -25.59 27.04
CA MET A 150 6.12 -26.09 26.09
C MET A 150 5.70 -25.80 24.64
N PRO A 151 6.61 -25.33 23.77
CA PRO A 151 6.36 -25.28 22.35
C PRO A 151 6.04 -26.70 21.85
N ASP A 152 4.89 -26.88 21.22
CA ASP A 152 4.54 -28.11 20.52
C ASP A 152 5.47 -28.23 19.29
N PRO A 153 6.37 -29.22 19.23
CA PRO A 153 7.43 -29.24 18.23
C PRO A 153 6.95 -29.57 16.81
N VAL A 154 5.65 -29.81 16.59
CA VAL A 154 5.15 -30.43 15.35
C VAL A 154 4.28 -29.54 14.48
N THR A 155 3.65 -28.47 14.99
CA THR A 155 2.61 -27.74 14.21
C THR A 155 2.75 -26.22 14.12
N ASP A 156 3.56 -25.56 14.94
CA ASP A 156 3.70 -24.11 14.86
C ASP A 156 4.87 -23.73 13.94
N ALA A 157 4.51 -23.40 12.70
CA ALA A 157 5.37 -22.83 11.67
C ALA A 157 6.38 -21.82 12.23
N TRP A 158 7.66 -22.17 12.13
CA TRP A 158 8.83 -21.51 12.70
C TRP A 158 9.15 -20.16 12.02
N TRP A 159 8.44 -19.81 10.96
CA TRP A 159 8.56 -18.53 10.25
C TRP A 159 7.62 -17.49 10.87
N SER A 160 8.13 -16.80 11.89
CA SER A 160 7.53 -15.58 12.40
C SER A 160 8.03 -14.34 11.66
N GLU A 161 8.82 -14.49 10.61
CA GLU A 161 9.48 -13.39 9.93
C GLU A 161 9.48 -13.55 8.41
N TRP A 162 9.16 -12.45 7.73
CA TRP A 162 9.03 -12.35 6.29
C TRP A 162 9.70 -11.07 5.81
N GLU A 163 10.18 -11.11 4.58
CA GLU A 163 10.87 -10.02 3.92
C GLU A 163 10.10 -9.65 2.66
N LEU A 164 9.61 -8.41 2.61
CA LEU A 164 8.99 -7.82 1.42
C LEU A 164 10.05 -7.00 0.69
N GLN A 165 10.25 -7.28 -0.59
CA GLN A 165 11.13 -6.51 -1.48
C GLN A 165 10.37 -6.14 -2.75
N ILE A 166 10.27 -4.86 -3.07
CA ILE A 166 9.72 -4.35 -4.33
C ILE A 166 10.67 -3.29 -4.87
N GLU A 167 10.99 -3.35 -6.16
CA GLU A 167 11.86 -2.36 -6.81
C GLU A 167 11.44 -2.17 -8.27
N GLY A 168 11.56 -0.95 -8.76
CA GLY A 168 11.45 -0.66 -10.18
C GLY A 168 11.10 0.80 -10.50
N PRO A 169 10.99 1.13 -11.78
CA PRO A 169 10.59 2.46 -12.22
C PRO A 169 9.06 2.67 -12.12
N LEU A 170 8.63 3.86 -11.70
CA LEU A 170 7.21 4.23 -11.62
C LEU A 170 6.51 4.26 -13.00
N THR A 171 7.27 4.29 -14.10
CA THR A 171 6.73 4.12 -15.47
C THR A 171 6.20 2.71 -15.75
N GLN A 172 6.43 1.76 -14.84
CA GLN A 172 6.04 0.37 -14.98
C GLN A 172 5.24 -0.15 -13.80
N ASN A 173 4.60 -1.33 -13.92
CA ASN A 173 4.11 -2.01 -12.73
C ASN A 173 5.32 -2.52 -11.97
N LEU A 174 5.26 -2.47 -10.64
CA LEU A 174 6.37 -2.94 -9.82
C LEU A 174 6.16 -4.40 -9.50
N LEU A 175 7.21 -5.19 -9.63
CA LEU A 175 7.23 -6.58 -9.23
C LEU A 175 8.19 -6.73 -8.06
N GLY A 176 7.78 -7.58 -7.13
CA GLY A 176 8.54 -7.88 -5.95
C GLY A 176 8.18 -9.22 -5.37
N ARG A 177 8.69 -9.46 -4.17
CA ARG A 177 8.64 -10.75 -3.50
C ARG A 177 8.34 -10.55 -2.02
N LEU A 178 7.62 -11.52 -1.46
CA LEU A 178 7.39 -11.66 -0.04
C LEU A 178 7.88 -13.05 0.35
N ASP A 179 9.12 -13.11 0.85
CA ASP A 179 9.83 -14.35 1.14
C ASP A 179 9.93 -14.57 2.66
N PRO A 180 9.85 -15.82 3.16
CA PRO A 180 10.06 -16.11 4.57
C PRO A 180 11.55 -16.03 4.93
N VAL A 181 11.86 -15.43 6.08
CA VAL A 181 13.25 -15.32 6.55
C VAL A 181 13.64 -16.59 7.30
N GLY A 182 14.76 -17.22 6.89
CA GLY A 182 15.42 -18.26 7.69
C GLY A 182 15.04 -19.72 7.44
N GLY A 183 14.42 -20.08 6.31
CA GLY A 183 14.14 -21.49 6.04
C GLY A 183 13.92 -21.84 4.56
N PRO A 184 14.52 -22.92 4.03
CA PRO A 184 14.41 -23.32 2.61
C PRO A 184 13.09 -24.00 2.22
N GLN A 185 12.05 -24.01 3.08
CA GLN A 185 10.85 -24.82 2.89
C GLN A 185 9.53 -24.04 2.74
N ALA A 186 9.44 -22.78 3.18
CA ALA A 186 8.25 -21.99 2.94
C ALA A 186 8.37 -21.27 1.59
N GLU A 187 7.37 -21.44 0.75
CA GLU A 187 7.35 -20.87 -0.59
C GLU A 187 7.06 -19.36 -0.49
N GLY A 188 7.92 -18.56 -1.13
CA GLY A 188 7.72 -17.12 -1.25
C GLY A 188 6.49 -16.79 -2.10
N LYS A 189 6.03 -15.55 -1.97
CA LYS A 189 4.90 -15.01 -2.74
C LYS A 189 5.40 -13.92 -3.67
N VAL A 190 4.76 -13.76 -4.82
CA VAL A 190 5.01 -12.63 -5.72
C VAL A 190 4.11 -11.48 -5.31
N VAL A 191 4.67 -10.28 -5.22
CA VAL A 191 3.91 -9.05 -4.95
C VAL A 191 4.00 -8.17 -6.18
N GLU A 192 2.85 -7.68 -6.66
CA GLU A 192 2.77 -6.78 -7.80
C GLU A 192 2.06 -5.49 -7.38
N VAL A 193 2.63 -4.34 -7.71
CA VAL A 193 1.96 -3.04 -7.62
C VAL A 193 1.59 -2.62 -9.04
N VAL A 194 0.32 -2.78 -9.36
CA VAL A 194 -0.26 -2.42 -10.65
C VAL A 194 -0.59 -0.93 -10.63
N MET A 195 0.16 -0.15 -11.40
CA MET A 195 -0.04 1.29 -11.58
C MET A 195 -0.50 1.62 -13.00
N TRP A 196 -0.37 0.67 -13.91
CA TRP A 196 -0.71 0.85 -15.31
C TRP A 196 -1.48 -0.34 -15.84
N TYR A 197 -2.38 -0.08 -16.78
CA TYR A 197 -3.11 -1.11 -17.50
C TYR A 197 -3.09 -0.86 -19.00
N GLN A 198 -3.21 -1.94 -19.78
CA GLN A 198 -3.28 -1.86 -21.23
C GLN A 198 -4.74 -1.82 -21.67
N LEU A 199 -5.14 -0.72 -22.31
CA LEU A 199 -6.43 -0.59 -22.98
C LEU A 199 -6.21 -0.84 -24.46
N TRP A 200 -6.63 -2.02 -24.92
CA TRP A 200 -6.31 -2.53 -26.27
C TRP A 200 -4.79 -2.70 -26.45
N SER A 201 -4.36 -3.44 -27.47
CA SER A 201 -2.97 -3.93 -27.58
C SER A 201 -1.88 -2.86 -27.71
N PHE A 202 -2.21 -1.56 -27.67
CA PHE A 202 -1.29 -0.46 -28.00
C PHE A 202 -1.34 0.75 -27.06
N THR A 203 -2.33 0.90 -26.17
CA THR A 203 -2.43 2.10 -25.31
C THR A 203 -2.31 1.72 -23.85
N ARG A 204 -1.16 2.09 -23.24
CA ARG A 204 -0.96 2.01 -21.80
C ARG A 204 -1.59 3.23 -21.14
N ARG A 205 -2.37 3.04 -20.07
CA ARG A 205 -2.93 4.13 -19.26
C ARG A 205 -2.56 3.96 -17.80
N PRO A 206 -2.29 5.07 -17.08
CA PRO A 206 -2.14 5.01 -15.64
C PRO A 206 -3.48 4.63 -15.01
N LEU A 207 -3.43 3.84 -13.95
CA LEU A 207 -4.58 3.58 -13.11
C LEU A 207 -4.83 4.80 -12.24
N PRO A 208 -6.09 5.26 -12.11
CA PRO A 208 -6.42 6.33 -11.17
C PRO A 208 -6.22 5.95 -9.70
N ALA A 209 -6.10 4.65 -9.43
CA ALA A 209 -5.69 4.14 -8.14
C ALA A 209 -4.82 2.89 -8.32
N ALA A 210 -3.63 2.86 -7.72
CA ALA A 210 -2.74 1.72 -7.74
C ALA A 210 -3.35 0.52 -7.00
N LEU A 211 -3.05 -0.68 -7.47
CA LEU A 211 -3.52 -1.95 -6.90
C LEU A 211 -2.33 -2.78 -6.48
N ALA A 212 -2.23 -3.13 -5.20
CA ALA A 212 -1.32 -4.17 -4.73
C ALA A 212 -2.01 -5.53 -4.86
N VAL A 213 -1.30 -6.51 -5.43
CA VAL A 213 -1.73 -7.90 -5.57
C VAL A 213 -0.64 -8.82 -5.02
N ILE A 214 -1.02 -9.77 -4.18
CA ILE A 214 -0.13 -10.85 -3.72
C ILE A 214 -0.58 -12.14 -4.38
N ARG A 215 0.37 -12.84 -5.01
CA ARG A 215 0.16 -14.11 -5.70
C ARG A 215 0.98 -15.20 -5.03
N GLY A 216 0.33 -16.31 -4.70
CA GLY A 216 0.98 -17.54 -4.29
C GLY A 216 0.91 -18.59 -5.39
N ASN A 217 1.21 -19.84 -5.04
CA ASN A 217 1.22 -20.96 -5.98
C ASN A 217 -0.15 -21.25 -6.62
N GLY A 218 -1.23 -20.96 -5.91
CA GLY A 218 -2.61 -21.18 -6.37
C GLY A 218 -3.20 -20.02 -7.18
N GLY A 219 -2.43 -18.95 -7.44
CA GLY A 219 -2.93 -17.73 -8.09
C GLY A 219 -3.01 -16.54 -7.13
N SER A 220 -3.95 -15.64 -7.38
CA SER A 220 -4.12 -14.40 -6.61
C SER A 220 -4.67 -14.71 -5.21
N GLU A 221 -3.92 -14.34 -4.19
CA GLU A 221 -4.27 -14.61 -2.79
C GLU A 221 -4.76 -13.37 -2.05
N ALA A 222 -4.28 -12.18 -2.41
CA ALA A 222 -4.74 -10.96 -1.80
C ALA A 222 -4.67 -9.78 -2.78
N ALA A 223 -5.57 -8.81 -2.60
CA ALA A 223 -5.56 -7.56 -3.35
C ALA A 223 -6.00 -6.39 -2.46
N LEU A 224 -5.39 -5.22 -2.64
CA LEU A 224 -5.73 -3.98 -1.95
C LEU A 224 -5.55 -2.80 -2.91
N ILE A 225 -6.55 -1.95 -3.03
CA ILE A 225 -6.41 -0.66 -3.71
C ILE A 225 -5.64 0.27 -2.77
N LEU A 226 -4.51 0.78 -3.23
CA LEU A 226 -3.63 1.57 -2.38
C LEU A 226 -4.27 2.93 -2.10
N ASP A 227 -4.54 3.78 -3.08
CA ASP A 227 -4.89 5.20 -2.83
C ASP A 227 -6.07 5.42 -1.88
N ALA A 228 -7.05 4.53 -1.94
CA ALA A 228 -8.17 4.48 -1.01
C ALA A 228 -8.36 3.03 -0.53
N PRO A 229 -7.72 2.63 0.59
CA PRO A 229 -7.79 1.28 1.13
C PRO A 229 -9.14 1.10 1.84
N GLU A 230 -10.22 1.17 1.07
CA GLU A 230 -11.58 0.96 1.55
C GLU A 230 -11.91 -0.52 1.61
N ARG A 231 -11.22 -1.33 0.81
CA ARG A 231 -11.49 -2.76 0.63
C ARG A 231 -10.21 -3.53 0.36
N ALA A 232 -10.05 -4.62 1.08
CA ALA A 232 -9.07 -5.67 0.77
C ALA A 232 -9.81 -6.97 0.44
N TRP A 233 -9.35 -7.69 -0.57
CA TRP A 233 -9.85 -9.01 -0.93
C TRP A 233 -8.80 -10.04 -0.54
N LEU A 234 -9.17 -11.02 0.27
CA LEU A 234 -8.26 -12.06 0.76
C LEU A 234 -8.77 -13.44 0.34
N GLY A 235 -7.89 -14.35 -0.06
CA GLY A 235 -8.26 -15.70 -0.45
C GLY A 235 -8.96 -16.43 0.70
N ALA A 236 -10.08 -17.09 0.41
CA ALA A 236 -10.83 -17.85 1.40
C ALA A 236 -10.01 -19.01 1.99
N GLN A 237 -9.10 -19.57 1.19
CA GLN A 237 -8.17 -20.63 1.56
C GLN A 237 -7.06 -20.19 2.52
N LEU A 238 -6.81 -18.88 2.67
CA LEU A 238 -5.77 -18.38 3.56
C LEU A 238 -6.20 -18.58 5.02
N ASP A 239 -5.28 -19.08 5.84
CA ASP A 239 -5.46 -19.08 7.29
C ASP A 239 -5.32 -17.66 7.88
N ASP A 240 -5.61 -17.50 9.17
CA ASP A 240 -5.56 -16.18 9.83
C ASP A 240 -4.16 -15.55 9.77
N ALA A 241 -3.09 -16.34 9.91
CA ALA A 241 -1.73 -15.84 9.88
C ALA A 241 -1.33 -15.36 8.47
N GLN A 242 -1.73 -16.09 7.44
CA GLN A 242 -1.49 -15.72 6.03
C GLN A 242 -2.28 -14.47 5.64
N ARG A 243 -3.53 -14.34 6.10
CA ARG A 243 -4.34 -13.13 5.90
C ARG A 243 -3.71 -11.90 6.56
N GLU A 244 -3.26 -12.04 7.79
CA GLU A 244 -2.60 -10.97 8.53
C GLU A 244 -1.25 -10.56 7.92
N LEU A 245 -0.46 -11.54 7.45
CA LEU A 245 0.76 -11.28 6.71
C LEU A 245 0.48 -10.50 5.43
N ALA A 246 -0.50 -10.96 4.63
CA ALA A 246 -0.88 -10.31 3.37
C ALA A 246 -1.37 -8.87 3.60
N LEU A 247 -2.22 -8.65 4.61
CA LEU A 247 -2.68 -7.32 4.99
C LEU A 247 -1.53 -6.43 5.46
N THR A 248 -0.63 -6.95 6.31
CA THR A 248 0.56 -6.21 6.77
C THR A 248 1.43 -5.78 5.60
N ALA A 249 1.69 -6.68 4.63
CA ALA A 249 2.51 -6.36 3.46
C ALA A 249 1.85 -5.30 2.56
N MET A 250 0.55 -5.44 2.24
CA MET A 250 -0.15 -4.46 1.40
C MET A 250 -0.32 -3.09 2.10
N LEU A 251 -0.56 -3.08 3.41
CA LEU A 251 -0.60 -1.84 4.21
C LEU A 251 0.77 -1.17 4.28
N ALA A 252 1.86 -1.93 4.32
CA ALA A 252 3.19 -1.35 4.26
C ALA A 252 3.43 -0.57 2.95
N LEU A 253 2.98 -1.12 1.82
CA LEU A 253 3.04 -0.43 0.52
C LEU A 253 2.16 0.81 0.50
N ARG A 254 0.98 0.75 1.12
CA ARG A 254 0.07 1.90 1.20
C ARG A 254 0.62 3.05 2.05
N LEU A 255 1.29 2.72 3.14
CA LEU A 255 1.70 3.70 4.14
C LEU A 255 3.00 4.42 3.75
N LEU A 256 3.77 3.87 2.81
CA LEU A 256 4.97 4.50 2.28
C LEU A 256 4.62 5.48 1.14
N PRO A 257 4.86 6.80 1.32
CA PRO A 257 4.56 7.81 0.31
C PRO A 257 5.66 7.86 -0.77
N LEU A 258 5.74 6.82 -1.61
CA LEU A 258 6.76 6.72 -2.66
C LEU A 258 6.29 7.20 -4.04
N GLY A 259 5.10 7.82 -4.12
CA GLY A 259 4.53 8.28 -5.39
C GLY A 259 3.75 7.19 -6.14
N PHE A 260 2.98 6.38 -5.40
CA PHE A 260 2.06 5.41 -5.98
C PHE A 260 0.70 6.04 -6.39
N ASP A 261 0.53 7.33 -6.12
CA ASP A 261 -0.69 8.14 -6.26
C ASP A 261 -0.83 8.92 -7.60
#